data_AF-A0A0C2G2V0-F1
#
_entry.id   AF-A0A0C2G2V0-F1
#
_cell.length_a   1.000
_cell.length_b   1.000
_cell.length_c   1.000
_cell.angle_alpha   90.00
_cell.angle_beta   90.00
_cell.angle_gamma   90.00
#
_symmetry.space_group_name_H-M   'P 1'
#
loop_
_entity.id
_entity.type
_entity.pdbx_description
1 polymer ?
#
loop_
_entity_poly.entity_id
_entity_poly.type
_entity_poly.pdbx_seq_one_letter_code
_entity_poly.pdbx_strand_id
1 'polypeptide(L)'
;MDFASVAEYFDRLDRLIDAATWASATSAAKLLSINDDHSNLPFLHIEGYGSRKSRSFIDDEAFDQVVCLHLQIMQTFNKEILQKKKEVNWFMPMFYQFCSDLRNVAKMADELTEKDDEVESASSYCEQSANYIMEAYRTCTSDV
;
A
#
# COMPACT_ATOMS: atom_id res chain seq x y z
N MET A 1 19.76 -1.65 6.02
CA MET A 1 19.48 -2.68 5.00
C MET A 1 20.28 -2.32 3.76
N ASP A 2 21.00 -3.25 3.14
CA ASP A 2 21.94 -2.91 2.05
C ASP A 2 21.52 -3.64 0.78
N PHE A 3 21.14 -2.87 -0.23
CA PHE A 3 20.70 -3.34 -1.54
C PHE A 3 21.45 -2.50 -2.59
N ALA A 4 22.03 -3.15 -3.59
CA ALA A 4 22.80 -2.46 -4.62
C ALA A 4 21.96 -2.08 -5.85
N SER A 5 20.75 -2.64 -6.02
CA SER A 5 19.92 -2.39 -7.20
C SER A 5 18.44 -2.73 -7.00
N VAL A 6 17.60 -2.24 -7.92
CA VAL A 6 16.17 -2.60 -8.03
C VAL A 6 15.99 -4.11 -8.21
N ALA A 7 16.85 -4.77 -8.99
CA ALA A 7 16.74 -6.21 -9.22
C ALA A 7 16.97 -7.01 -7.93
N GLU A 8 18.03 -6.66 -7.19
CA GLU A 8 18.33 -7.31 -5.91
C GLU A 8 17.22 -7.11 -4.87
N TYR A 9 16.61 -5.92 -4.87
CA TYR A 9 15.49 -5.59 -4.01
C TYR A 9 14.29 -6.51 -4.24
N PHE A 10 13.84 -6.63 -5.48
CA PHE A 10 12.68 -7.46 -5.82
C PHE A 10 13.00 -8.96 -5.73
N ASP A 11 14.20 -9.40 -6.09
CA ASP A 11 14.64 -10.79 -5.85
C ASP A 11 14.56 -11.17 -4.37
N ARG A 12 14.91 -10.25 -3.46
CA ARG A 12 14.82 -10.50 -2.03
C ARG A 12 13.37 -10.56 -1.56
N LEU A 13 12.54 -9.65 -2.05
CA LEU A 13 11.12 -9.61 -1.71
C LEU A 13 10.41 -10.89 -2.16
N ASP A 14 10.65 -11.33 -3.39
CA ASP A 14 10.09 -12.56 -3.96
C ASP A 14 10.47 -13.78 -3.12
N ARG A 15 11.76 -13.93 -2.77
CA ARG A 15 12.22 -15.03 -1.90
C ARG A 15 11.55 -15.03 -0.52
N LEU A 16 11.24 -13.86 0.04
CA LEU A 16 10.56 -13.76 1.33
C LEU A 16 9.09 -14.15 1.23
N ILE A 17 8.43 -13.75 0.15
CA ILE A 17 7.03 -14.09 -0.13
C ILE A 17 6.90 -15.59 -0.42
N ASP A 18 7.77 -16.15 -1.26
CA ASP A 18 7.78 -17.57 -1.63
C ASP A 18 8.02 -18.51 -0.44
N ALA A 19 8.78 -18.06 0.56
CA ALA A 19 8.99 -18.84 1.78
C ALA A 19 7.69 -19.07 2.58
N ALA A 20 6.69 -18.21 2.42
CA ALA A 20 5.34 -18.37 2.99
C ALA A 20 5.33 -18.66 4.51
N THR A 21 6.21 -17.99 5.27
CA THR A 21 6.26 -18.10 6.74
C THR A 21 5.92 -16.76 7.39
N TRP A 22 5.50 -16.80 8.65
CA TRP A 22 5.26 -15.58 9.42
C TRP A 22 6.52 -14.69 9.51
N ALA A 23 7.69 -15.30 9.74
CA ALA A 23 8.95 -14.58 9.85
C ALA A 23 9.37 -13.93 8.52
N SER A 24 9.17 -14.64 7.41
CA SER A 24 9.47 -14.09 6.09
C SER A 24 8.49 -12.99 5.70
N ALA A 25 7.19 -13.13 5.99
CA ALA A 25 6.20 -12.06 5.82
C ALA A 25 6.47 -10.84 6.69
N THR A 26 6.94 -11.02 7.92
CA THR A 26 7.34 -9.90 8.79
C THR A 26 8.51 -9.14 8.18
N SER A 27 9.46 -9.85 7.56
CA SER A 27 10.58 -9.23 6.86
C SER A 27 10.14 -8.55 5.55
N ALA A 28 9.21 -9.17 4.80
CA ALA A 28 8.64 -8.60 3.59
C ALA A 28 7.82 -7.34 3.90
N ALA A 29 7.07 -7.32 5.01
CA ALA A 29 6.32 -6.14 5.45
C ALA A 29 7.23 -4.91 5.61
N LYS A 30 8.43 -5.07 6.17
CA LYS A 30 9.42 -3.98 6.25
C LYS A 30 9.89 -3.47 4.88
N LEU A 31 9.94 -4.35 3.88
CA LEU A 31 10.25 -4.02 2.48
C LEU A 31 9.02 -3.51 1.69
N LEU A 32 7.86 -3.43 2.31
CA LEU A 32 6.65 -2.92 1.67
C LEU A 32 6.18 -1.62 2.34
N SER A 33 6.64 -1.39 3.57
CA SER A 33 6.33 -0.23 4.39
C SER A 33 6.81 1.09 3.77
N ILE A 34 5.90 2.04 3.58
CA ILE A 34 6.28 3.38 3.09
C ILE A 34 7.23 4.14 4.04
N ASN A 35 7.35 3.70 5.29
CA ASN A 35 8.07 4.40 6.37
C ASN A 35 9.28 3.63 6.94
N ASP A 36 9.73 2.55 6.30
CA ASP A 36 10.90 1.77 6.77
C ASP A 36 12.17 2.19 6.01
N ASP A 37 13.35 1.71 6.45
CA ASP A 37 14.67 2.15 5.98
C ASP A 37 14.81 2.12 4.45
N HIS A 38 14.20 1.11 3.81
CA HIS A 38 14.28 0.94 2.36
C HIS A 38 13.67 2.10 1.57
N SER A 39 12.70 2.81 2.15
CA SER A 39 12.05 3.95 1.47
C SER A 39 13.00 5.12 1.27
N ASN A 40 14.20 5.09 1.86
CA ASN A 40 15.26 6.08 1.65
C ASN A 40 16.29 5.67 0.59
N LEU A 41 16.15 4.50 -0.05
CA LEU A 41 17.10 4.01 -1.03
C LEU A 41 16.96 4.76 -2.38
N PRO A 42 17.98 5.52 -2.84
CA PRO A 42 17.83 6.40 -4.00
C PRO A 42 17.47 5.68 -5.30
N PHE A 43 17.93 4.44 -5.48
CA PHE A 43 17.64 3.66 -6.68
C PHE A 43 16.17 3.19 -6.78
N LEU A 44 15.41 3.28 -5.68
CA LEU A 44 13.96 3.04 -5.68
C LEU A 44 13.15 4.31 -6.01
N HIS A 45 13.81 5.48 -6.02
CA HIS A 45 13.14 6.75 -6.28
C HIS A 45 13.16 7.08 -7.76
N ILE A 46 12.03 7.59 -8.25
CA ILE A 46 11.95 8.14 -9.60
C ILE A 46 12.10 9.65 -9.50
N GLU A 47 13.30 10.15 -9.80
CA GLU A 47 13.56 11.59 -9.84
C GLU A 47 12.72 12.27 -10.93
N GLY A 48 12.22 13.47 -10.62
CA GLY A 48 11.48 14.28 -11.58
C GLY A 48 10.21 13.62 -12.11
N TYR A 49 9.49 12.84 -11.30
CA TYR A 49 8.23 12.20 -11.67
C TYR A 49 7.27 13.17 -12.40
N GLY A 50 7.12 14.39 -11.88
CA GLY A 50 6.31 15.45 -12.52
C GLY A 50 6.90 16.03 -13.82
N SER A 51 8.19 15.89 -14.10
CA SER A 51 8.82 16.45 -15.32
C SER A 51 8.56 15.63 -16.60
N ARG A 52 8.01 14.41 -16.47
CA ARG A 52 7.72 13.53 -17.61
C ARG A 52 6.46 14.00 -18.34
N LYS A 53 6.64 14.82 -19.38
CA LYS A 53 5.60 15.41 -20.26
C LYS A 53 4.58 14.45 -20.91
N SER A 54 4.76 13.13 -20.78
CA SER A 54 3.91 12.10 -21.40
C SER A 54 3.01 11.37 -20.40
N ARG A 55 2.99 11.77 -19.14
CA ARG A 55 1.94 11.38 -18.18
C ARG A 55 1.27 12.64 -17.66
N SER A 56 0.00 12.52 -17.32
CA SER A 56 -0.82 13.60 -16.76
C SER A 56 -0.03 14.33 -15.68
N PHE A 57 0.25 15.61 -15.90
CA PHE A 57 0.86 16.50 -14.91
C PHE A 57 -0.25 16.96 -13.99
N ILE A 58 -0.02 16.92 -12.68
CA ILE A 58 -1.09 17.16 -11.73
C ILE A 58 -0.54 17.95 -10.56
N ASP A 59 -1.15 19.10 -10.33
CA ASP A 59 -0.86 20.01 -9.22
C ASP A 59 -1.23 19.38 -7.84
N ASP A 60 -2.06 18.32 -7.82
CA ASP A 60 -2.62 17.72 -6.58
C ASP A 60 -2.77 16.17 -6.56
N GLU A 61 -2.60 15.43 -7.68
CA GLU A 61 -2.88 13.95 -7.71
C GLU A 61 -1.73 13.07 -7.20
N ALA A 62 -0.56 13.57 -6.81
CA ALA A 62 0.51 12.67 -6.36
C ALA A 62 0.08 11.83 -5.14
N PHE A 63 -0.58 12.46 -4.17
CA PHE A 63 -1.18 11.76 -3.03
C PHE A 63 -2.38 10.92 -3.44
N ASP A 64 -3.25 11.42 -4.32
CA ASP A 64 -4.39 10.65 -4.85
C ASP A 64 -3.93 9.36 -5.54
N GLN A 65 -2.89 9.42 -6.39
CA GLN A 65 -2.32 8.24 -7.04
C GLN A 65 -1.71 7.27 -6.04
N VAL A 66 -1.02 7.76 -5.00
CA VAL A 66 -0.46 6.89 -3.96
C VAL A 66 -1.58 6.23 -3.16
N VAL A 67 -2.61 6.97 -2.76
CA VAL A 67 -3.78 6.38 -2.08
C VAL A 67 -4.47 5.37 -2.98
N CYS A 68 -4.78 5.73 -4.23
CA CYS A 68 -5.39 4.85 -5.23
C CYS A 68 -4.58 3.57 -5.45
N LEU A 69 -3.25 3.67 -5.52
CA LEU A 69 -2.38 2.50 -5.61
C LEU A 69 -2.50 1.60 -4.36
N HIS A 70 -2.48 2.18 -3.15
CA HIS A 70 -2.65 1.41 -1.92
C HIS A 70 -4.04 0.76 -1.84
N LEU A 71 -5.09 1.43 -2.31
CA LEU A 71 -6.43 0.88 -2.44
C LEU A 71 -6.46 -0.31 -3.41
N GLN A 72 -5.81 -0.19 -4.57
CA GLN A 72 -5.70 -1.28 -5.55
C GLN A 72 -4.92 -2.48 -5.03
N ILE A 73 -3.82 -2.24 -4.31
CA ILE A 73 -3.04 -3.29 -3.64
C ILE A 73 -3.94 -4.02 -2.64
N MET A 74 -4.68 -3.28 -1.82
CA MET A 74 -5.58 -3.84 -0.82
C MET A 74 -6.70 -4.69 -1.44
N GLN A 75 -7.35 -4.20 -2.50
CA GLN A 75 -8.34 -4.95 -3.26
C GLN A 75 -7.76 -6.24 -3.86
N THR A 76 -6.60 -6.14 -4.50
CA THR A 76 -5.93 -7.28 -5.12
C THR A 76 -5.54 -8.31 -4.06
N PHE A 77 -5.01 -7.86 -2.93
CA PHE A 77 -4.65 -8.73 -1.81
C PHE A 77 -5.89 -9.43 -1.22
N ASN A 78 -7.00 -8.70 -1.05
CA ASN A 78 -8.26 -9.29 -0.57
C ASN A 78 -8.71 -10.42 -1.50
N LYS A 79 -8.76 -10.14 -2.81
CA LYS A 79 -9.23 -11.10 -3.83
C LYS A 79 -8.31 -12.31 -4.01
N GLU A 80 -7.00 -12.09 -4.08
CA GLU A 80 -6.06 -13.14 -4.47
C GLU A 80 -5.50 -13.92 -3.27
N ILE A 81 -5.45 -13.30 -2.09
CA ILE A 81 -4.88 -13.91 -0.89
C ILE A 81 -5.95 -14.18 0.16
N LEU A 82 -6.69 -13.18 0.65
CA LEU A 82 -7.65 -13.41 1.74
C LEU A 82 -8.77 -14.36 1.33
N GLN A 83 -9.44 -14.09 0.21
CA GLN A 83 -10.56 -14.91 -0.25
C GLN A 83 -10.15 -16.36 -0.60
N LYS A 84 -8.91 -16.58 -1.06
CA LYS A 84 -8.45 -17.89 -1.57
C LYS A 84 -7.63 -18.68 -0.55
N LYS A 85 -6.98 -18.00 0.39
CA LYS A 85 -5.93 -18.57 1.23
C LYS A 85 -6.02 -18.09 2.69
N LYS A 86 -7.12 -17.48 3.17
CA LYS A 86 -7.20 -16.94 4.55
C LYS A 86 -6.73 -17.91 5.64
N GLU A 87 -6.97 -19.21 5.49
CA GLU A 87 -6.60 -20.24 6.47
C GLU A 87 -5.08 -20.38 6.71
N VAL A 88 -4.22 -19.98 5.75
CA VAL A 88 -2.77 -20.17 5.91
C VAL A 88 -2.12 -19.12 6.80
N ASN A 89 -2.73 -17.95 6.97
CA ASN A 89 -2.38 -16.88 7.91
C ASN A 89 -0.94 -16.33 7.90
N TRP A 90 0.00 -16.88 7.13
CA TRP A 90 1.40 -16.46 7.14
C TRP A 90 1.60 -15.03 6.66
N PHE A 91 0.69 -14.52 5.82
CA PHE A 91 0.75 -13.19 5.20
C PHE A 91 0.23 -12.06 6.12
N MET A 92 -0.29 -12.39 7.31
CA MET A 92 -0.89 -11.42 8.22
C MET A 92 0.02 -10.23 8.60
N PRO A 93 1.35 -10.40 8.77
CA PRO A 93 2.24 -9.26 8.98
C PRO A 93 2.24 -8.25 7.81
N MET A 94 2.18 -8.74 6.57
CA MET A 94 2.08 -7.87 5.38
C MET A 94 0.70 -7.21 5.30
N PHE A 95 -0.36 -7.95 5.60
CA PHE A 95 -1.71 -7.40 5.64
C PHE A 95 -1.84 -6.25 6.65
N TYR A 96 -1.28 -6.43 7.85
CA TYR A 96 -1.22 -5.37 8.86
C TYR A 96 -0.49 -4.13 8.32
N GLN A 97 0.65 -4.34 7.64
CA GLN A 97 1.43 -3.25 7.07
C GLN A 97 0.63 -2.48 6.00
N PHE A 98 -0.04 -3.19 5.08
CA PHE A 98 -0.88 -2.54 4.07
C PHE A 98 -2.02 -1.71 4.70
N CYS A 99 -2.67 -2.22 5.74
CA CYS A 99 -3.68 -1.47 6.48
C CYS A 99 -3.11 -0.21 7.14
N SER A 100 -1.91 -0.34 7.74
CA SER A 100 -1.21 0.76 8.40
C SER A 100 -0.84 1.86 7.41
N ASP A 101 -0.22 1.49 6.28
CA ASP A 101 0.23 2.43 5.26
C ASP A 101 -0.95 3.11 4.57
N LEU A 102 -1.97 2.34 4.17
CA LEU A 102 -3.17 2.90 3.56
C LEU A 102 -3.82 3.95 4.48
N ARG A 103 -3.94 3.66 5.79
CA ARG A 103 -4.47 4.60 6.77
C ARG A 103 -3.60 5.87 6.87
N ASN A 104 -2.28 5.72 6.89
CA ASN A 104 -1.37 6.85 7.04
C ASN A 104 -1.37 7.76 5.81
N VAL A 105 -1.30 7.17 4.60
CA VAL A 105 -1.36 7.94 3.35
C VAL A 105 -2.70 8.63 3.21
N ALA A 106 -3.80 7.93 3.48
CA ALA A 106 -5.14 8.53 3.41
C ALA A 106 -5.30 9.73 4.35
N LYS A 107 -4.76 9.63 5.57
CA LYS A 107 -4.75 10.75 6.50
C LYS A 107 -3.92 11.93 5.98
N MET A 108 -2.73 11.68 5.45
CA MET A 108 -1.90 12.73 4.85
C MET A 108 -2.59 13.40 3.66
N ALA A 109 -3.24 12.60 2.80
CA ALA A 109 -3.99 13.11 1.66
C ALA A 109 -5.16 14.01 2.10
N ASP A 110 -5.94 13.58 3.10
CA ASP A 110 -7.04 14.38 3.65
C ASP A 110 -6.56 15.68 4.34
N GLU A 111 -5.37 15.68 4.96
CA GLU A 111 -4.77 16.89 5.56
C GLU A 111 -4.26 17.88 4.51
N LEU A 112 -3.82 17.39 3.35
CA LEU A 112 -3.31 18.20 2.24
C LEU A 112 -4.41 18.70 1.30
N THR A 113 -5.57 18.02 1.28
CA THR A 113 -6.71 18.42 0.45
C THR A 113 -7.34 19.69 1.03
N GLU A 114 -7.31 20.79 0.28
CA GLU A 114 -8.05 22.00 0.63
C GLU A 114 -9.56 21.70 0.66
N LYS A 115 -10.22 22.00 1.77
CA LYS A 115 -11.66 21.84 1.88
C LYS A 115 -12.33 23.05 1.24
N ASP A 116 -12.90 22.84 0.06
CA ASP A 116 -13.76 23.82 -0.58
C ASP A 116 -15.18 23.71 0.02
N ASP A 117 -15.60 24.73 0.77
CA ASP A 117 -16.86 24.74 1.54
C ASP A 117 -18.12 24.74 0.65
N GLU A 118 -17.99 24.92 -0.67
CA GLU A 118 -19.10 25.04 -1.63
C GLU A 118 -19.48 23.75 -2.38
N VAL A 119 -18.67 22.69 -2.31
CA VAL A 119 -18.92 21.42 -3.03
C VAL A 119 -19.38 20.34 -2.05
N GLU A 120 -20.43 19.57 -2.39
CA GLU A 120 -20.77 18.34 -1.65
C GLU A 120 -19.52 17.47 -1.55
N SER A 121 -18.98 17.35 -0.33
CA SER A 121 -17.74 16.62 -0.06
C SER A 121 -17.85 15.20 -0.62
N ALA A 122 -17.03 14.89 -1.63
CA ALA A 122 -16.71 13.50 -1.95
C ALA A 122 -16.26 12.77 -0.67
N SER A 123 -16.47 11.46 -0.58
CA SER A 123 -16.02 10.68 0.58
C SER A 123 -14.51 10.85 0.78
N SER A 124 -14.09 11.23 1.99
CA SER A 124 -12.67 11.41 2.33
C SER A 124 -11.82 10.19 2.00
N TYR A 125 -10.51 10.37 1.80
CA TYR A 125 -9.60 9.25 1.57
C TYR A 125 -9.58 8.29 2.76
N CYS A 126 -9.71 8.81 4.00
CA CYS A 126 -9.87 7.99 5.19
C CYS A 126 -11.14 7.12 5.16
N GLU A 127 -12.27 7.68 4.72
CA GLU A 127 -13.53 6.93 4.61
C GLU A 127 -13.44 5.83 3.55
N GLN A 128 -12.88 6.15 2.39
CA GLN A 128 -12.64 5.16 1.33
C GLN A 128 -11.73 4.04 1.84
N SER A 129 -10.62 4.39 2.49
CA SER A 129 -9.67 3.42 3.06
C SER A 129 -10.33 2.52 4.12
N ALA A 130 -11.15 3.10 5.00
CA ALA A 130 -11.88 2.36 6.01
C ALA A 130 -12.83 1.31 5.38
N ASN A 131 -13.49 1.64 4.27
CA ASN A 131 -14.37 0.71 3.57
C ASN A 131 -13.62 -0.54 3.08
N TYR A 132 -12.43 -0.39 2.47
CA TYR A 132 -11.63 -1.53 2.02
C TYR A 132 -11.05 -2.36 3.15
N ILE A 133 -10.57 -1.71 4.23
CA ILE A 133 -10.10 -2.42 5.42
C ILE A 133 -11.24 -3.25 6.03
N MET A 134 -12.44 -2.68 6.13
CA MET A 134 -13.61 -3.38 6.64
C MET A 134 -14.05 -4.53 5.73
N GLU A 135 -13.97 -4.38 4.41
CA GLU A 135 -14.25 -5.47 3.46
C GLU A 135 -13.29 -6.66 3.64
N ALA A 136 -12.00 -6.39 3.74
CA ALA A 136 -10.99 -7.41 4.00
C ALA A 136 -11.19 -8.06 5.38
N TYR A 137 -11.49 -7.27 6.41
CA TYR A 137 -11.82 -7.80 7.73
C TYR A 137 -13.02 -8.76 7.68
N ARG A 138 -14.12 -8.37 7.01
CA ARG A 138 -15.29 -9.25 6.82
C ARG A 138 -14.93 -10.55 6.11
N THR A 139 -13.99 -10.51 5.16
CA THR A 139 -13.48 -11.70 4.46
C THR A 139 -12.70 -12.62 5.40
N CYS A 140 -11.90 -12.06 6.31
CA CYS A 140 -11.18 -12.83 7.32
C CYS A 140 -12.11 -13.48 8.35
N THR A 141 -13.19 -12.79 8.76
CA THR A 141 -14.12 -13.27 9.79
C THR A 141 -15.29 -14.06 9.25
N SER A 142 -15.51 -14.11 7.94
CA SER A 142 -16.57 -14.92 7.38
C SER A 142 -16.22 -16.39 7.57
N ASP A 143 -17.18 -17.18 8.03
CA ASP A 143 -17.09 -18.63 7.90
C ASP A 143 -17.46 -18.92 6.44
N VAL A 144 -16.49 -19.31 5.61
CA VAL A 144 -16.77 -19.83 4.25
C VAL A 144 -16.92 -21.34 4.37
#